data_AF-A0A2V8B0P3-F1
#
_entry.id   AF-A0A2V8B0P3-F1
#
_cell.length_a   1.000
_cell.length_b   1.000
_cell.length_c   1.000
_cell.angle_alpha   90.00
_cell.angle_beta   90.00
_cell.angle_gamma   90.00
#
_symmetry.space_group_name_H-M   'P 1'
#
loop_
_entity.id
_entity.type
_entity.pdbx_description
1 polymer ?
#
loop_
_entity_poly.entity_id
_entity_poly.type
_entity_poly.pdbx_seq_one_letter_code
_entity_poly.pdbx_strand_id
1 'polypeptide(L)'
;MNDRCSRRAAGVSQVSEPMEVSAETLRRVRVRLADSKLLVLLSATGVPRIYVSRLQQVRAKTLAELGGRKDQWLEDRTSSSGGEVNNDFKWFHVFGHEINHRGQIRWSRTRATSRPS
;
A
#
# COMPACT_ATOMS: atom_id res chain seq x y z
N MET A 1 -20.47 35.84 -21.94
CA MET A 1 -20.24 37.12 -21.25
C MET A 1 -21.00 37.06 -19.94
N ASN A 2 -20.33 36.66 -18.85
CA ASN A 2 -19.70 37.53 -17.84
C ASN A 2 -20.80 38.30 -17.07
N ASP A 3 -21.02 38.12 -15.77
CA ASP A 3 -20.06 38.36 -14.70
C ASP A 3 -20.41 37.60 -13.42
N ARG A 4 -19.40 36.91 -12.86
CA ARG A 4 -19.15 36.82 -11.40
C ARG A 4 -17.77 36.21 -11.15
N CYS A 5 -16.75 36.83 -11.75
CA CYS A 5 -15.36 36.62 -11.39
C CYS A 5 -14.92 37.83 -10.56
N SER A 6 -15.10 37.77 -9.24
CA SER A 6 -14.28 38.51 -8.27
C SER A 6 -14.79 38.19 -6.86
N ARG A 7 -14.05 37.33 -6.15
CA ARG A 7 -13.55 37.62 -4.79
C ARG A 7 -12.77 36.46 -4.19
N ARG A 8 -11.56 36.83 -3.73
CA ARG A 8 -10.67 36.16 -2.76
C ARG A 8 -9.87 34.96 -3.24
N ALA A 9 -8.72 35.30 -3.84
CA ALA A 9 -7.46 34.75 -3.38
C ALA A 9 -7.31 35.03 -1.86
N ALA A 10 -7.29 33.98 -1.06
CA ALA A 10 -6.78 34.00 0.31
C ALA A 10 -6.08 32.66 0.53
N GLY A 11 -4.79 32.72 0.85
CA GLY A 11 -3.93 31.55 0.96
C GLY A 11 -4.46 30.53 1.95
N VAL A 12 -4.56 29.29 1.50
CA VAL A 12 -4.67 28.13 2.38
C VAL A 12 -3.26 27.57 2.50
N SER A 13 -2.54 28.03 3.51
CA SER A 13 -1.35 27.34 4.01
C SER A 13 -1.86 26.05 4.66
N GLN A 14 -1.86 24.93 3.92
CA GLN A 14 -2.16 23.63 4.52
C GLN A 14 -0.97 23.17 5.34
N VAL A 15 -0.94 23.61 6.60
CA VAL A 15 -0.16 22.96 7.65
C VAL A 15 -0.73 21.55 7.79
N SER A 16 0.06 20.57 7.37
CA SER A 16 -0.32 19.16 7.47
C SER A 16 -0.18 18.74 8.94
N GLU A 17 -1.30 18.64 9.64
CA GLU A 17 -1.29 18.05 10.99
C GLU A 17 -0.85 16.57 10.88
N PRO A 18 0.04 16.09 11.78
CA PRO A 18 0.41 14.69 11.81
C PRO A 18 -0.81 13.86 12.18
N MET A 19 -1.20 12.95 11.29
CA MET A 19 -2.25 11.97 11.54
C MET A 19 -1.77 11.00 12.62
N GLU A 20 -2.13 11.28 13.88
CA GLU A 20 -1.94 10.38 15.03
C GLU A 20 -2.79 9.11 14.81
N VAL A 21 -2.19 8.09 14.18
CA VAL A 21 -2.78 6.76 14.10
C VAL A 21 -2.62 6.10 15.46
N SER A 22 -3.67 6.17 16.28
CA SER A 22 -3.73 5.54 17.60
C SER A 22 -3.25 4.09 17.57
N ALA A 23 -2.50 3.67 18.61
CA ALA A 23 -2.06 2.29 18.81
C ALA A 23 -3.23 1.28 18.80
N GLU A 24 -4.45 1.74 19.07
CA GLU A 24 -5.71 0.99 18.91
C GLU A 24 -5.97 0.58 17.45
N THR A 25 -5.68 1.47 16.49
CA THR A 25 -5.76 1.20 15.05
C THR A 25 -4.70 0.19 14.63
N LEU A 26 -3.48 0.31 15.15
CA LEU A 26 -2.41 -0.67 14.92
C LEU A 26 -2.75 -2.06 15.53
N ARG A 27 -3.49 -2.11 16.65
CA ARG A 27 -4.04 -3.36 17.21
C ARG A 27 -5.20 -3.95 16.41
N ARG A 28 -6.00 -3.14 15.69
CA ARG A 28 -7.01 -3.66 14.74
C ARG A 28 -6.36 -4.15 13.45
N VAL A 29 -5.25 -3.55 13.04
CA VAL A 29 -4.33 -4.07 12.01
C VAL A 29 -3.37 -5.12 12.60
N ARG A 30 -3.81 -5.87 13.63
CA ARG A 30 -3.18 -7.13 14.04
C ARG A 30 -3.40 -8.17 12.94
N VAL A 31 -2.66 -7.96 11.86
CA VAL A 31 -1.84 -8.97 11.22
C VAL A 31 -2.53 -10.34 11.20
N ARG A 32 -3.52 -10.48 10.32
CA ARG A 32 -3.69 -11.75 9.62
C ARG A 32 -2.61 -11.92 8.54
N LEU A 33 -1.34 -11.60 8.83
CA LEU A 33 -0.20 -12.06 8.02
C LEU A 33 0.20 -13.47 8.45
N ALA A 34 -0.76 -14.38 8.41
CA ALA A 34 -0.51 -15.81 8.50
C ALA A 34 -1.56 -16.58 7.69
N ASP A 35 -2.04 -16.02 6.58
CA ASP A 35 -2.86 -16.80 5.66
C ASP A 35 -1.98 -17.44 4.60
N SER A 36 -1.36 -18.55 5.02
CA SER A 36 -0.94 -19.69 4.18
C SER A 36 -2.00 -20.07 3.14
N LYS A 37 -3.27 -19.69 3.37
CA LYS A 37 -4.40 -19.84 2.45
C LYS A 37 -4.27 -19.05 1.14
N LEU A 38 -3.65 -17.86 1.12
CA LEU A 38 -3.48 -17.11 -0.14
C LEU A 38 -2.59 -17.87 -1.12
N LEU A 39 -1.59 -18.57 -0.59
CA LEU A 39 -0.61 -19.31 -1.38
C LEU A 39 -1.17 -20.63 -1.92
N VAL A 40 -1.98 -21.32 -1.12
CA VAL A 40 -2.74 -22.52 -1.54
C VAL A 40 -3.82 -22.16 -2.58
N LEU A 41 -4.47 -21.00 -2.44
CA LEU A 41 -5.45 -20.50 -3.41
C LEU A 41 -4.79 -20.13 -4.74
N LEU A 42 -3.56 -19.61 -4.75
CA LEU A 42 -2.87 -19.23 -5.98
C LEU A 42 -2.38 -20.45 -6.78
N SER A 43 -1.99 -21.54 -6.12
CA SER A 43 -1.67 -22.81 -6.79
C SER A 43 -2.88 -23.50 -7.43
N ALA A 44 -4.10 -23.18 -6.99
CA ALA A 44 -5.35 -23.70 -7.54
C ALA A 44 -5.95 -22.81 -8.65
N THR A 45 -5.29 -21.71 -9.00
CA THR A 45 -5.69 -20.80 -10.07
C THR A 45 -4.61 -20.79 -11.13
N GLY A 46 -4.95 -20.58 -12.41
CA GLY A 46 -4.00 -20.55 -13.54
C GLY A 46 -2.96 -19.41 -13.51
N VAL A 47 -2.60 -18.90 -12.33
CA VAL A 47 -1.49 -17.95 -12.13
C VAL A 47 -0.18 -18.71 -12.34
N PRO A 48 0.67 -18.27 -13.28
CA PRO A 48 1.95 -18.92 -13.51
C PRO A 48 2.78 -18.98 -12.22
N ARG A 49 3.28 -20.18 -11.90
CA ARG A 49 4.06 -20.47 -10.68
C ARG A 49 5.23 -19.51 -10.46
N ILE A 50 5.81 -18.98 -11.55
CA ILE A 50 6.90 -18.00 -11.52
C ILE A 50 6.54 -16.73 -10.73
N TYR A 51 5.32 -16.21 -10.85
CA TYR A 51 4.91 -15.00 -10.15
C TYR A 51 4.73 -15.24 -8.66
N VAL A 52 4.13 -16.38 -8.28
CA VAL A 52 3.95 -16.77 -6.87
C VAL A 52 5.32 -16.95 -6.20
N SER A 53 6.24 -17.66 -6.84
CA SER A 53 7.58 -17.86 -6.32
C SER A 53 8.36 -16.54 -6.20
N ARG A 54 8.24 -15.64 -7.17
CA ARG A 54 8.87 -14.31 -7.08
C ARG A 54 8.32 -13.48 -5.93
N LEU A 55 7.00 -13.49 -5.72
CA LEU A 55 6.37 -12.81 -4.58
C LEU A 55 6.86 -13.38 -3.24
N GLN A 56 7.01 -14.70 -3.12
CA GLN A 56 7.57 -15.33 -1.93
C GLN A 56 9.01 -14.88 -1.65
N GLN A 57 9.85 -14.86 -2.69
CA GLN A 57 11.25 -14.44 -2.57
C GLN A 57 11.36 -12.97 -2.13
N VAL A 58 10.59 -12.07 -2.76
CA VAL A 58 10.59 -10.65 -2.38
C VAL A 58 10.09 -10.47 -0.95
N ARG A 59 9.01 -11.17 -0.55
CA ARG A 59 8.50 -11.14 0.82
C ARG A 59 9.54 -11.60 1.83
N ALA A 60 10.23 -12.71 1.58
CA ALA A 60 11.26 -13.24 2.47
C ALA A 60 12.41 -12.22 2.64
N LYS A 61 12.88 -11.63 1.53
CA LYS A 61 13.91 -10.59 1.56
C LYS A 61 13.44 -9.34 2.33
N THR A 62 12.23 -8.85 2.04
CA THR A 62 11.66 -7.68 2.73
C THR A 62 11.58 -7.90 4.24
N LEU A 63 11.12 -9.06 4.70
CA LEU A 63 11.04 -9.37 6.13
C LEU A 63 12.42 -9.45 6.78
N ALA A 64 13.40 -10.06 6.11
CA ALA A 64 14.77 -10.13 6.62
C ALA A 64 15.41 -8.75 6.75
N GLU A 65 15.26 -7.90 5.71
CA GLU A 65 15.82 -6.55 5.69
C GLU A 65 15.15 -5.62 6.69
N LEU A 66 13.82 -5.66 6.81
CA LEU A 66 13.07 -4.84 7.77
C LEU A 66 13.29 -5.29 9.20
N GLY A 67 13.44 -6.61 9.45
CA GLY A 67 13.69 -7.15 10.79
C GLY A 67 15.01 -6.69 11.42
N GLY A 68 15.97 -6.22 10.60
CA GLY A 68 17.23 -5.66 11.07
C GLY A 68 17.23 -4.14 11.29
N ARG A 69 16.13 -3.44 10.99
CA ARG A 69 16.04 -1.97 11.13
C ARG A 69 15.50 -1.59 12.51
N LYS A 70 16.02 -0.47 13.05
CA LYS A 70 15.47 0.17 14.25
C LYS A 70 14.40 1.18 13.87
N ASP A 71 13.49 1.48 14.78
CA ASP A 71 12.39 2.43 14.52
C ASP A 71 12.88 3.81 14.03
N GLN A 72 14.04 4.29 14.52
CA GLN A 72 14.64 5.56 14.06
C GLN A 72 14.86 5.62 12.54
N TRP A 73 15.13 4.47 11.90
CA TRP A 73 15.32 4.38 10.45
C TRP A 73 14.04 4.75 9.68
N LEU A 74 12.86 4.62 10.28
CA LEU A 74 11.60 5.02 9.67
C LEU A 74 11.51 6.53 9.45
N GLU A 75 12.22 7.32 10.28
CA GLU A 75 12.28 8.77 10.20
C GLU A 75 13.30 9.29 9.19
N ASP A 76 14.21 8.44 8.69
CA ASP A 76 15.22 8.84 7.72
C ASP A 76 14.56 9.35 6.43
N ARG A 77 14.91 10.59 6.07
CA ARG A 77 14.36 11.29 4.91
C ARG A 77 15.23 11.13 3.68
N THR A 78 14.60 11.13 2.52
CA THR A 78 15.30 11.15 1.23
C THR A 78 14.56 12.08 0.29
N SER A 79 15.30 12.83 -0.52
CA SER A 79 14.69 13.70 -1.52
C SER A 79 13.98 12.86 -2.57
N SER A 80 12.78 13.30 -2.95
CA SER A 80 12.00 12.76 -4.04
C SER A 80 11.49 13.89 -4.92
N SER A 81 10.94 13.56 -6.09
CA SER A 81 10.35 14.55 -7.01
C SER A 81 9.21 15.37 -6.39
N GLY A 82 8.60 14.90 -5.31
CA GLY A 82 7.52 15.59 -4.58
C GLY A 82 7.95 16.22 -3.25
N GLY A 83 9.25 16.28 -2.95
CA GLY A 83 9.79 16.75 -1.67
C GLY A 83 10.42 15.62 -0.85
N GLU A 84 10.80 15.94 0.39
CA GLU A 84 11.41 14.96 1.29
C GLU A 84 10.37 13.97 1.83
N VAL A 85 10.69 12.69 1.73
CA VAL A 85 9.84 11.60 2.23
C VAL A 85 10.64 10.72 3.20
N ASN A 86 10.05 10.38 4.33
CA ASN A 86 10.64 9.45 5.28
C ASN A 86 10.39 7.98 4.85
N ASN A 87 11.09 7.04 5.47
CA ASN A 87 10.97 5.63 5.13
C ASN A 87 9.63 5.03 5.56
N ASP A 88 9.01 5.54 6.64
CA ASP A 88 7.66 5.15 7.04
C ASP A 88 6.65 5.38 5.91
N PHE A 89 6.60 6.61 5.38
CA PHE A 89 5.71 6.98 4.28
C PHE A 89 5.91 6.09 3.05
N LYS A 90 7.17 5.77 2.71
CA LYS A 90 7.48 4.89 1.57
C LYS A 90 6.93 3.49 1.76
N TRP A 91 7.08 2.90 2.94
CA TRP A 91 6.57 1.55 3.21
C TRP A 91 5.05 1.51 3.35
N PHE A 92 4.45 2.55 3.93
CA PHE A 92 3.00 2.71 3.92
C PHE A 92 2.45 2.79 2.49
N HIS A 93 3.11 3.55 1.61
CA HIS A 93 2.75 3.63 0.20
C HIS A 93 2.82 2.27 -0.51
N VAL A 94 3.90 1.50 -0.31
CA VAL A 94 4.05 0.14 -0.87
C VAL A 94 2.90 -0.76 -0.43
N PHE A 95 2.57 -0.76 0.86
CA PHE A 95 1.47 -1.57 1.40
C PHE A 95 0.10 -1.15 0.85
N GLY A 96 -0.18 0.15 0.81
CA GLY A 96 -1.42 0.68 0.25
C GLY A 96 -1.59 0.30 -1.23
N HIS A 97 -0.50 0.38 -2.00
CA HIS A 97 -0.48 -0.01 -3.41
C HIS A 97 -0.75 -1.51 -3.58
N GLU A 98 -0.18 -2.38 -2.75
CA GLU A 98 -0.45 -3.82 -2.77
C GLU A 98 -1.94 -4.12 -2.52
N ILE A 99 -2.55 -3.51 -1.50
CA ILE A 99 -3.97 -3.71 -1.19
C ILE A 99 -4.85 -3.26 -2.35
N ASN A 100 -4.58 -2.09 -2.92
CA ASN A 100 -5.33 -1.55 -4.05
C ASN A 100 -5.31 -2.52 -5.25
N HIS A 101 -4.12 -3.01 -5.63
CA HIS A 101 -3.98 -3.96 -6.72
C HIS A 101 -4.63 -5.31 -6.44
N ARG A 102 -4.58 -5.80 -5.21
CA ARG A 102 -5.32 -7.01 -4.80
C ARG A 102 -6.83 -6.84 -4.97
N GLY A 103 -7.36 -5.64 -4.69
CA GLY A 103 -8.75 -5.29 -4.96
C GLY A 103 -9.09 -5.38 -6.45
N GLN A 104 -8.24 -4.80 -7.32
CA GLN A 104 -8.41 -4.84 -8.78
C GLN A 104 -8.35 -6.27 -9.32
N ILE A 105 -7.39 -7.10 -8.89
CA ILE A 105 -7.28 -8.50 -9.29
C ILE A 105 -8.54 -9.28 -8.91
N ARG A 106 -9.04 -9.09 -7.68
CA ARG A 106 -10.28 -9.73 -7.22
C ARG A 106 -11.47 -9.32 -8.08
N TRP A 107 -11.59 -8.03 -8.35
CA TRP A 107 -12.65 -7.47 -9.20
C TRP A 107 -12.61 -8.05 -10.61
N SER A 108 -11.43 -8.12 -11.24
CA SER A 108 -11.23 -8.70 -12.57
C SER A 108 -11.54 -10.19 -12.61
N ARG A 109 -11.11 -10.97 -11.60
CA ARG A 109 -11.38 -12.41 -11.50
C ARG A 109 -12.87 -12.70 -11.48
N THR A 110 -13.66 -11.96 -10.69
CA THR A 110 -15.11 -12.17 -10.59
C THR A 110 -15.80 -12.06 -11.95
N ARG A 111 -15.39 -11.12 -12.81
CA ARG A 111 -15.97 -10.94 -14.16
C ARG A 111 -15.43 -11.90 -15.19
N ALA A 112 -14.16 -12.28 -15.11
CA ALA A 112 -13.59 -13.28 -16.01
C ALA A 112 -14.29 -14.64 -15.86
N THR A 113 -14.73 -14.98 -14.64
CA THR A 113 -15.44 -16.24 -14.36
C THR A 113 -16.95 -16.18 -14.56
N SER A 114 -17.53 -14.99 -14.77
CA SER A 114 -18.99 -14.81 -14.90
C SER A 114 -19.48 -14.75 -16.35
N ARG A 115 -18.63 -15.00 -17.35
CA ARG A 115 -19.04 -15.04 -18.77
C ARG A 115 -19.45 -16.48 -19.13
N PRO A 116 -20.74 -16.77 -19.39
CA PRO A 116 -21.14 -18.10 -19.82
C PRO A 116 -20.56 -18.38 -21.21
N SER A 117 -20.02 -19.58 -21.38
CA SER A 117 -19.55 -20.15 -22.66
C SER A 117 -20.71 -20.42 -23.59
#